data_AF-A0A3P6RR95-F1
#
_entry.id   AF-A0A3P6RR95-F1
#
_cell.length_a   1.000
_cell.length_b   1.000
_cell.length_c   1.000
_cell.angle_alpha   90.00
_cell.angle_beta   90.00
_cell.angle_gamma   90.00
#
_symmetry.space_group_name_H-M   'P 1'
#
loop_
_entity.id
_entity.type
_entity.pdbx_description
1 polymer ?
#
loop_
_entity_poly.entity_id
_entity_poly.type
_entity_poly.pdbx_seq_one_letter_code
_entity_poly.pdbx_strand_id
1 'polypeptide(L)'
;MEYARVLASFGSLKAALDVYLRWEMWDDAITAYTLLGQADLVGVTLIFPPFVYKAASALLAEQCIRDRIAHGDETPDLYCSLGDVTKDPAHYEKAWELSNHKSARAMKALGLRSLTVDKDLSKAAEYLEKSLLINRFQVRI
;
A
#
# COMPACT_ATOMS: atom_id res chain seq x y z
N MET A 1 4.21 -4.45 -21.03
CA MET A 1 3.88 -4.85 -19.64
C MET A 1 4.88 -5.85 -19.07
N GLU A 2 5.12 -7.00 -19.72
CA GLU A 2 6.13 -7.99 -19.29
C GLU A 2 7.54 -7.39 -19.08
N TYR A 3 7.99 -6.48 -19.95
CA TYR A 3 9.31 -5.84 -19.83
C TYR A 3 9.54 -5.13 -18.49
N ALA A 4 8.55 -4.38 -17.99
CA ALA A 4 8.66 -3.67 -16.72
C ALA A 4 8.62 -4.64 -15.52
N ARG A 5 7.81 -5.71 -15.62
CA ARG A 5 7.80 -6.80 -14.61
C ARG A 5 9.12 -7.56 -14.57
N VAL A 6 9.71 -7.82 -15.73
CA VAL A 6 11.04 -8.42 -15.84
C VAL A 6 12.08 -7.51 -15.21
N LEU A 7 12.07 -6.20 -15.51
CA LEU A 7 12.95 -5.23 -14.85
C LEU A 7 12.78 -5.19 -13.32
N ALA A 8 11.54 -5.27 -12.84
CA ALA A 8 11.25 -5.36 -11.41
C ALA A 8 11.77 -6.67 -10.80
N SER A 9 11.61 -7.81 -11.48
CA SER A 9 12.14 -9.11 -11.01
C SER A 9 13.68 -9.17 -10.97
N PHE A 10 14.35 -8.40 -11.83
CA PHE A 10 15.81 -8.23 -11.80
C PHE A 10 16.29 -7.21 -10.77
N GLY A 11 15.38 -6.59 -9.99
CA GLY A 11 15.71 -5.62 -8.94
C GLY A 11 15.93 -4.19 -9.44
N SER A 12 15.74 -3.91 -10.73
CA SER A 12 15.82 -2.56 -11.30
C SER A 12 14.47 -1.85 -11.17
N LEU A 13 14.05 -1.62 -9.92
CA LEU A 13 12.75 -1.03 -9.62
C LEU A 13 12.59 0.37 -10.23
N LYS A 14 13.66 1.18 -10.30
CA LYS A 14 13.62 2.55 -10.86
C LYS A 14 13.32 2.59 -12.36
N ALA A 15 13.95 1.72 -13.15
CA ALA A 15 13.70 1.64 -14.59
C ALA A 15 12.33 1.04 -14.88
N ALA A 16 11.88 0.09 -14.06
CA ALA A 16 10.51 -0.40 -14.13
C ALA A 16 9.50 0.73 -13.84
N LEU A 17 9.80 1.59 -12.87
CA LEU A 17 8.96 2.70 -12.44
C LEU A 17 8.77 3.77 -13.52
N ASP A 18 9.84 4.13 -14.25
CA ASP A 18 9.73 5.04 -15.40
C ASP A 18 8.78 4.49 -16.48
N VAL A 19 8.79 3.17 -16.69
CA VAL A 19 7.89 2.50 -17.63
C VAL A 19 6.46 2.44 -17.06
N TYR A 20 6.30 2.18 -15.76
CA TYR A 20 5.00 2.16 -15.10
C TYR A 20 4.31 3.52 -15.15
N LEU A 21 5.03 4.60 -14.87
CA LEU A 21 4.50 5.97 -14.95
C LEU A 21 4.19 6.37 -16.40
N ARG A 22 5.04 6.01 -17.36
CA ARG A 22 4.84 6.35 -18.77
C ARG A 22 3.62 5.66 -19.40
N TRP A 23 3.25 4.48 -18.89
CA TRP A 23 2.14 3.68 -19.38
C TRP A 23 0.94 3.67 -18.43
N GLU A 24 0.94 4.56 -17.42
CA GLU A 24 -0.15 4.70 -16.44
C GLU A 24 -0.52 3.39 -15.73
N MET A 25 0.49 2.53 -15.47
CA MET A 25 0.30 1.26 -14.77
C MET A 25 0.42 1.47 -13.27
N TRP A 26 -0.65 2.00 -12.67
CA TRP A 26 -0.64 2.53 -11.32
C TRP A 26 -0.48 1.47 -10.21
N ASP A 27 -1.09 0.29 -10.36
CA ASP A 27 -0.96 -0.80 -9.37
C ASP A 27 0.49 -1.31 -9.28
N ASP A 28 1.14 -1.48 -10.44
CA ASP A 28 2.54 -1.88 -10.55
C ASP A 28 3.47 -0.76 -10.07
N ALA A 29 3.12 0.52 -10.29
CA ALA A 29 3.87 1.67 -9.79
C ALA A 29 3.83 1.78 -8.26
N ILE A 30 2.63 1.64 -7.65
CA ILE A 30 2.44 1.65 -6.20
C ILE A 30 3.26 0.51 -5.57
N THR A 31 3.13 -0.69 -6.12
CA THR A 31 3.88 -1.87 -5.64
C THR A 31 5.40 -1.66 -5.76
N ALA A 32 5.87 -1.09 -6.88
CA ALA A 32 7.29 -0.79 -7.08
C ALA A 32 7.80 0.24 -6.08
N TYR A 33 7.02 1.27 -5.74
CA TYR A 33 7.37 2.25 -4.71
C TYR A 33 7.40 1.63 -3.30
N THR A 34 6.45 0.76 -2.97
CA THR A 34 6.44 0.05 -1.67
C THR A 34 7.65 -0.86 -1.52
N LEU A 35 8.02 -1.58 -2.58
CA LEU A 35 9.22 -2.43 -2.61
C LEU A 35 10.52 -1.61 -2.56
N LEU A 36 10.56 -0.45 -3.21
CA LEU A 36 11.69 0.48 -3.13
C LEU A 36 11.88 1.04 -1.71
N GLY A 37 10.80 1.21 -0.95
CA GLY A 37 10.84 1.62 0.46
C GLY A 37 11.31 0.52 1.43
N GLN A 38 11.45 -0.73 0.96
CA GLN A 38 11.96 -1.90 1.70
C GLN A 38 13.39 -2.28 1.30
N ALA A 39 13.80 -2.00 0.06
CA ALA A 39 15.15 -2.27 -0.41
C ALA A 39 16.11 -1.15 0.03
N ASP A 40 16.93 -1.42 1.05
CA ASP A 40 18.05 -0.58 1.45
C ASP A 40 19.01 -0.33 0.28
N LEU A 41 18.88 0.82 -0.37
CA LEU A 41 19.73 1.23 -1.50
C LEU A 41 21.06 1.78 -0.98
N VAL A 42 22.05 0.88 -0.85
CA VAL A 42 23.45 1.19 -0.46
C VAL A 42 24.17 2.10 -1.48
N GLY A 43 23.66 2.23 -2.72
CA GLY A 43 24.29 3.03 -3.78
C GLY A 43 23.78 4.47 -3.95
N VAL A 44 22.58 4.80 -3.46
CA VAL A 44 21.95 6.13 -3.65
C VAL A 44 22.02 6.99 -2.37
N THR A 45 22.40 6.36 -1.25
CA THR A 45 22.54 6.96 0.09
C THR A 45 23.51 8.14 0.13
N LEU A 46 24.47 8.20 -0.81
CA LEU A 46 25.50 9.23 -0.85
C LEU A 46 25.05 10.55 -1.49
N ILE A 47 23.92 10.57 -2.20
CA ILE A 47 23.41 11.77 -2.91
C ILE A 47 22.17 12.34 -2.22
N PHE A 48 21.30 11.48 -1.67
CA PHE A 48 20.15 11.88 -0.87
C PHE A 48 19.96 10.91 0.31
N PRO A 49 19.64 11.42 1.53
CA PRO A 49 19.42 10.54 2.67
C PRO A 49 18.26 9.57 2.40
N PRO A 50 18.34 8.30 2.82
CA PRO A 50 17.30 7.28 2.58
C PRO A 50 15.94 7.70 3.17
N PHE A 51 15.96 8.52 4.22
CA PHE A 51 14.75 9.13 4.80
C PHE A 51 14.03 10.08 3.83
N VAL A 52 14.78 10.88 3.06
CA VAL A 52 14.22 11.85 2.10
C VAL A 52 13.57 11.12 0.92
N TYR A 53 14.20 10.05 0.43
CA TYR A 53 13.66 9.26 -0.68
C TYR A 53 12.37 8.51 -0.28
N LYS A 54 12.35 7.87 0.90
CA LYS A 54 11.18 7.13 1.40
C LYS A 54 9.98 8.04 1.67
N ALA A 55 10.23 9.24 2.19
CA ALA A 55 9.18 10.24 2.40
C ALA A 55 8.67 10.79 1.05
N ALA A 56 9.55 11.09 0.11
CA ALA A 56 9.17 11.59 -1.22
C ALA A 56 8.35 10.57 -2.03
N SER A 57 8.72 9.28 -1.99
CA SER A 57 7.95 8.23 -2.67
C SER A 57 6.57 8.00 -2.05
N ALA A 58 6.45 8.11 -0.72
CA ALA A 58 5.17 7.98 -0.03
C ALA A 58 4.22 9.14 -0.39
N LEU A 59 4.74 10.37 -0.43
CA LEU A 59 3.95 11.54 -0.83
C LEU A 59 3.47 11.46 -2.28
N LEU A 60 4.31 10.98 -3.19
CA LEU A 60 3.92 10.80 -4.59
C LEU A 60 2.85 9.70 -4.74
N ALA A 61 2.99 8.59 -4.01
CA ALA A 61 2.00 7.52 -4.00
C ALA A 61 0.65 8.00 -3.46
N GLU A 62 0.65 8.78 -2.38
CA GLU A 62 -0.57 9.40 -1.84
C GLU A 62 -1.26 10.31 -2.87
N GLN A 63 -0.49 11.16 -3.55
CA GLN A 63 -1.02 12.05 -4.60
C GLN A 63 -1.66 11.24 -5.74
N CYS A 64 -0.96 10.24 -6.28
CA CYS A 64 -1.50 9.38 -7.34
C CYS A 64 -2.80 8.67 -6.90
N ILE A 65 -2.87 8.16 -5.68
CA ILE A 65 -4.07 7.50 -5.16
C ILE A 65 -5.23 8.50 -5.03
N ARG A 66 -4.98 9.70 -4.51
CA ARG A 66 -5.99 10.76 -4.37
C ARG A 66 -6.50 11.24 -5.73
N ASP A 67 -5.60 11.41 -6.69
CA ASP A 67 -5.97 11.78 -8.06
C ASP A 67 -6.84 10.69 -8.68
N ARG A 68 -6.51 9.41 -8.48
CA ARG A 68 -7.31 8.29 -8.97
C ARG A 68 -8.74 8.29 -8.39
N ILE A 69 -8.86 8.56 -7.08
CA ILE A 69 -10.15 8.71 -6.42
C ILE A 69 -10.93 9.90 -7.00
N ALA A 70 -10.26 11.03 -7.24
CA ALA A 70 -10.89 12.23 -7.82
C ALA A 70 -11.37 12.02 -9.27
N HIS A 71 -10.72 11.15 -10.03
CA HIS A 71 -11.12 10.78 -11.40
C HIS A 71 -12.30 9.80 -11.45
N GLY A 72 -12.83 9.35 -10.31
CA GLY A 72 -14.04 8.53 -10.22
C GLY A 72 -13.81 7.03 -10.11
N ASP A 73 -12.55 6.56 -10.07
CA ASP A 73 -12.21 5.15 -9.87
C ASP A 73 -12.14 4.78 -8.38
N GLU A 74 -13.14 5.21 -7.62
CA GLU A 74 -13.18 4.99 -6.17
C GLU A 74 -13.36 3.50 -5.85
N THR A 75 -12.31 2.87 -5.32
CA THR A 75 -12.34 1.46 -4.93
C THR A 75 -11.88 1.25 -3.47
N PRO A 76 -12.41 0.24 -2.77
CA PRO A 76 -11.97 -0.08 -1.41
C PRO A 76 -10.47 -0.36 -1.30
N ASP A 77 -9.87 -0.94 -2.34
CA ASP A 77 -8.44 -1.26 -2.36
C ASP A 77 -7.56 -0.02 -2.43
N LEU A 78 -7.99 1.04 -3.14
CA LEU A 78 -7.28 2.32 -3.15
C LEU A 78 -7.26 2.97 -1.77
N TYR A 79 -8.37 2.91 -1.03
CA TYR A 79 -8.40 3.39 0.36
C TYR A 79 -7.54 2.55 1.30
N CYS A 80 -7.45 1.23 1.09
CA CYS A 80 -6.52 0.40 1.83
C CYS A 80 -5.07 0.82 1.54
N SER A 81 -4.72 1.03 0.28
CA SER A 81 -3.39 1.51 -0.12
C SER A 81 -3.09 2.92 0.42
N LEU A 82 -4.09 3.80 0.47
CA LEU A 82 -3.97 5.13 1.09
C LEU A 82 -3.69 5.02 2.60
N GLY A 83 -4.36 4.08 3.28
CA GLY A 83 -4.10 3.76 4.68
C GLY A 83 -2.69 3.20 4.91
N ASP A 84 -2.15 2.40 3.99
CA ASP A 84 -0.79 1.85 4.07
C ASP A 84 0.27 2.97 3.97
N VAL A 85 0.02 3.96 3.11
CA VAL A 85 0.91 5.12 2.89
C VAL A 85 0.83 6.13 4.03
N THR A 86 -0.39 6.54 4.39
CA THR A 86 -0.65 7.60 5.40
C THR A 86 -0.56 7.08 6.83
N LYS A 87 -0.69 5.77 7.03
CA LYS A 87 -0.82 5.12 8.34
C LYS A 87 -1.94 5.72 9.18
N ASP A 88 -3.08 6.03 8.56
CA ASP A 88 -4.25 6.60 9.22
C ASP A 88 -5.44 5.61 9.17
N PRO A 89 -6.13 5.31 10.29
CA PRO A 89 -7.08 4.20 10.33
C PRO A 89 -8.42 4.56 9.67
N ALA A 90 -8.74 5.85 9.59
CA ALA A 90 -9.97 6.34 8.94
C ALA A 90 -10.07 5.88 7.48
N HIS A 91 -8.93 5.75 6.78
CA HIS A 91 -8.91 5.25 5.41
C HIS A 91 -9.33 3.78 5.32
N TYR A 92 -8.95 2.93 6.29
CA TYR A 92 -9.39 1.53 6.30
C TYR A 92 -10.87 1.39 6.69
N GLU A 93 -11.37 2.24 7.59
CA GLU A 93 -12.81 2.29 7.93
C GLU A 93 -13.64 2.70 6.71
N LYS A 94 -13.19 3.72 5.98
CA LYS A 94 -13.82 4.13 4.72
C LYS A 94 -13.79 3.02 3.67
N ALA A 95 -12.65 2.32 3.52
CA ALA A 95 -12.54 1.15 2.66
C ALA A 95 -13.54 0.04 3.04
N TRP A 96 -13.72 -0.17 4.34
CA TRP A 96 -14.62 -1.18 4.89
C TRP A 96 -16.08 -0.87 4.56
N GLU A 97 -16.52 0.37 4.76
CA GLU A 97 -17.87 0.83 4.42
C GLU A 97 -18.13 0.78 2.91
N LEU A 98 -17.21 1.29 2.10
CA LEU A 98 -17.32 1.26 0.64
C LEU A 98 -17.38 -0.16 0.08
N SER A 99 -16.69 -1.11 0.71
CA SER A 99 -16.73 -2.52 0.32
C SER A 99 -18.02 -3.24 0.73
N ASN A 100 -18.96 -2.54 1.39
CA ASN A 100 -20.13 -3.13 2.05
C ASN A 100 -19.73 -4.30 2.95
N HIS A 101 -18.69 -4.10 3.76
CA HIS A 101 -18.18 -5.06 4.73
C HIS A 101 -17.64 -6.36 4.12
N LYS A 102 -17.02 -6.28 2.94
CA LYS A 102 -16.42 -7.41 2.22
C LYS A 102 -14.90 -7.33 2.11
N SER A 103 -14.27 -6.23 2.51
CA SER A 103 -12.81 -6.09 2.45
C SER A 103 -12.14 -6.77 3.64
N ALA A 104 -11.66 -8.00 3.44
CA ALA A 104 -10.82 -8.68 4.43
C ALA A 104 -9.50 -7.92 4.69
N ARG A 105 -8.94 -7.26 3.65
CA ARG A 105 -7.70 -6.48 3.75
C ARG A 105 -7.85 -5.31 4.72
N ALA A 106 -8.95 -4.54 4.62
CA ALA A 106 -9.21 -3.41 5.50
C ALA A 106 -9.28 -3.82 6.98
N MET A 107 -10.03 -4.88 7.30
CA MET A 107 -10.15 -5.38 8.66
C MET A 107 -8.84 -5.97 9.20
N LYS A 108 -8.07 -6.65 8.35
CA LYS A 108 -6.74 -7.13 8.73
C LYS A 108 -5.82 -5.95 9.09
N ALA A 109 -5.81 -4.90 8.27
CA ALA A 109 -4.98 -3.73 8.51
C ALA A 109 -5.35 -2.99 9.80
N LEU A 110 -6.64 -2.82 10.08
CA LEU A 110 -7.14 -2.27 11.35
C LEU A 110 -6.71 -3.14 12.54
N GLY A 111 -6.87 -4.46 12.45
CA GLY A 111 -6.45 -5.38 13.50
C GLY A 111 -4.95 -5.35 13.78
N LEU A 112 -4.12 -5.34 12.73
CA LEU A 112 -2.66 -5.22 12.85
C LEU A 112 -2.23 -3.87 13.45
N ARG A 113 -2.92 -2.79 13.11
CA ARG A 113 -2.68 -1.48 13.71
C ARG A 113 -3.04 -1.48 15.19
N SER A 114 -4.22 -1.97 15.58
CA SER A 114 -4.61 -2.01 16.98
C SER A 114 -3.68 -2.89 17.82
N LEU A 115 -3.10 -3.95 17.24
CA LEU A 115 -2.07 -4.75 17.88
C LEU A 115 -0.77 -3.96 18.12
N THR A 116 -0.32 -3.18 17.14
CA THR A 116 1.01 -2.54 17.14
C THR A 116 1.03 -1.16 17.80
N VAL A 117 0.01 -0.34 17.54
CA VAL A 117 -0.08 1.06 17.97
C VAL A 117 -0.87 1.16 19.27
N ASP A 118 -2.12 0.70 19.25
CA ASP A 118 -3.05 0.88 20.37
C ASP A 118 -2.79 -0.11 21.51
N LYS A 119 -2.17 -1.26 21.19
CA LYS A 119 -1.94 -2.42 22.08
C LYS A 119 -3.22 -2.97 22.70
N ASP A 120 -4.36 -2.70 22.08
CA ASP A 120 -5.67 -3.23 22.48
C ASP A 120 -5.88 -4.59 21.81
N LEU A 121 -5.53 -5.65 22.53
CA LEU A 121 -5.61 -7.03 22.04
C LEU A 121 -7.05 -7.48 21.77
N SER A 122 -8.02 -6.98 22.54
CA SER A 122 -9.43 -7.35 22.41
C SER A 122 -9.99 -6.85 21.08
N LYS A 123 -9.80 -5.56 20.78
CA LYS A 123 -10.22 -4.99 19.49
C LYS A 123 -9.46 -5.60 18.32
N ALA A 124 -8.15 -5.84 18.49
CA ALA A 124 -7.36 -6.49 17.45
C ALA A 124 -7.90 -7.88 17.12
N ALA A 125 -8.26 -8.68 18.13
CA ALA A 125 -8.86 -9.99 17.94
C ALA A 125 -10.20 -9.90 17.18
N GLU A 126 -11.10 -8.98 17.58
CA GLU A 126 -12.38 -8.78 16.89
C GLU A 126 -12.20 -8.41 15.40
N TYR A 127 -11.28 -7.51 15.08
CA TYR A 127 -11.01 -7.11 13.69
C TYR A 127 -10.39 -8.25 12.87
N LEU A 128 -9.44 -8.99 13.45
CA LEU A 128 -8.82 -10.13 12.78
C LEU A 128 -9.80 -11.29 12.57
N GLU A 129 -10.68 -11.57 13.54
CA GLU A 129 -11.75 -12.56 13.40
C GLU A 129 -12.70 -12.18 12.26
N LYS A 130 -13.17 -10.93 12.22
CA LYS A 130 -14.00 -10.43 11.10
C LYS A 130 -13.30 -10.60 9.75
N SER A 131 -12.00 -10.29 9.68
CA SER A 131 -11.22 -10.47 8.47
C SER A 131 -11.12 -11.95 8.04
N LEU A 132 -10.92 -12.87 8.99
CA LEU A 132 -10.82 -14.30 8.75
C LEU A 132 -12.15 -14.93 8.30
N LEU A 133 -13.27 -14.42 8.80
CA LEU A 133 -14.61 -14.85 8.37
C LEU A 133 -14.86 -14.55 6.89
N ILE A 134 -14.30 -13.45 6.38
CA ILE A 134 -14.46 -13.03 4.98
C ILE A 134 -13.47 -13.75 4.09
N ASN A 135 -12.19 -13.77 4.48
CA ASN A 135 -11.15 -14.47 3.75
C ASN A 135 -10.35 -15.35 4.71
N ARG A 136 -10.67 -16.64 4.67
CA ARG A 136 -10.00 -17.68 5.46
C ARG A 136 -8.55 -17.90 5.05
N PHE A 137 -8.19 -17.55 3.81
CA PHE A 137 -6.83 -17.66 3.27
C PHE A 137 -6.21 -16.28 3.14
N GLN A 138 -5.64 -15.78 4.24
CA GLN A 138 -4.90 -14.52 4.21
C GLN A 138 -3.49 -14.74 3.67
N VAL A 139 -3.21 -14.16 2.50
CA VAL A 139 -1.84 -14.08 1.98
C VAL A 139 -1.01 -13.17 2.89
N ARG A 140 0.27 -13.50 3.05
CA ARG A 140 1.23 -12.63 3.73
C ARG A 140 1.53 -11.47 2.78
N ILE A 141 0.95 -10.31 3.08
CA ILE A 141 1.26 -9.04 2.42
C ILE A 141 2.65 -8.61 2.91
#